data_AF-A0AA96WH23-F1
#
_entry.id   AF-A0AA96WH23-F1
#
_cell.length_a   1.000
_cell.length_b   1.000
_cell.length_c   1.000
_cell.angle_alpha   90.00
_cell.angle_beta   90.00
_cell.angle_gamma   90.00
#
_symmetry.space_group_name_H-M   'P 1'
#
loop_
_entity.id
_entity.type
_entity.pdbx_description
1 polymer ?
#
loop_
_entity_poly.entity_id
_entity_poly.type
_entity_poly.pdbx_seq_one_letter_code
_entity_poly.pdbx_strand_id
1 'polypeptide(L)'
;MAHTSASGSLSSLSSSSLSSSALAFVDASVANPESLISQFQAGTEIHLLSPDRDAIEQITQILSSRSHVSAVHILSHGSSGALQLGDKTVDDLSDYRAELQLWSNSLNADADILLYGCNVAAGEAGVAFTNSLAQLTGADVTASDDLTGQGGDWQLEYQTGSIETASIAATDYSSTLANFTVTTLNDVVDPSDGVISLREAINAANALDGTDNIFFAVNGTITLGGSELTISSNLNIFGNGASLLTVSGNNASRVFDISSGTVTFSGLTIANGNGAGSNGGGINNAGTLNLLNCTVRNNLDSDGAFGFGGGIFNSGTLTITGGTIRDNRAFSSGGGVANTGTLTLTGCTVSDNVANDGNGLGGDGGGIANTGSLTVNSSSFSNNSAFIFGGGIVNSAGTVTVNGSTFTGNRAEFGGGIASAVTLTITSSTLRDNQAGFSGGGIWNVGMLTATSVLFTGNQAVNGAGLYTNDEAVVDFCTFTNNQADDEGGGIFAEGVLNLGNSYFQGNRATNSGGGLYLTGSDAKVSLSTFLSNSASEGGAIGLGVSGGTSTLLVTDSVLRFNSATTSGGGIFAGAGDQVTIRRSQVRQNSAPSGVDLFGAYISGGFNLIGKGGGFTGIVNGVNGDVILVP
;
A
#
# COMPACT_ATOMS: atom_id res chain seq x y z
N MET A 1 46.60 32.72 50.77
CA MET A 1 46.80 34.18 50.95
C MET A 1 47.94 34.61 50.04
N ALA A 2 47.71 35.68 49.29
CA ALA A 2 48.41 36.09 48.09
C ALA A 2 49.82 36.67 48.30
N HIS A 3 50.66 36.61 47.26
CA HIS A 3 51.30 37.80 46.66
C HIS A 3 51.93 37.48 45.27
N THR A 4 51.46 38.23 44.27
CA THR A 4 52.08 38.78 43.02
C THR A 4 53.62 38.76 42.94
N SER A 5 54.35 38.71 41.81
CA SER A 5 54.14 39.08 40.39
C SER A 5 55.43 38.74 39.61
N ALA A 6 55.36 38.42 38.32
CA ALA A 6 56.45 38.69 37.38
C ALA A 6 55.92 38.90 35.95
N SER A 7 56.13 40.12 35.45
CA SER A 7 55.93 40.58 34.08
C SER A 7 57.11 40.20 33.18
N GLY A 8 56.85 39.89 31.91
CA GLY A 8 57.90 39.80 30.88
C GLY A 8 57.36 39.35 29.53
N SER A 9 57.00 40.30 28.69
CA SER A 9 56.53 40.15 27.31
C SER A 9 57.59 39.58 26.37
N LEU A 10 57.20 38.67 25.48
CA LEU A 10 57.79 38.54 24.14
C LEU A 10 56.67 38.24 23.13
N SER A 11 56.48 39.22 22.25
CA SER A 11 55.78 39.19 20.97
C SER A 11 55.57 37.79 20.36
N SER A 12 54.32 37.37 20.21
CA SER A 12 53.92 36.28 19.32
C SER A 12 53.02 36.83 18.22
N LEU A 13 53.59 36.89 17.03
CA LEU A 13 53.01 36.52 15.74
C LEU A 13 51.58 37.04 15.44
N SER A 14 51.58 37.98 14.50
CA SER A 14 50.54 38.25 13.50
C SER A 14 49.41 37.23 13.42
N SER A 15 48.19 37.76 13.54
CA SER A 15 46.94 37.31 12.93
C SER A 15 47.12 36.27 11.80
N SER A 16 46.93 35.00 12.13
CA SER A 16 46.41 34.02 11.19
C SER A 16 44.89 34.05 11.31
N SER A 17 44.23 34.57 10.29
CA SER A 17 42.78 34.56 10.09
C SER A 17 42.19 33.20 10.44
N LEU A 18 41.37 33.14 11.49
CA LEU A 18 40.36 32.09 11.59
C LEU A 18 39.40 32.33 10.42
N SER A 19 39.33 31.36 9.51
CA SER A 19 38.51 31.43 8.30
C SER A 19 37.06 31.75 8.65
N SER A 20 36.46 32.65 7.89
CA SER A 20 35.01 32.76 7.78
C SER A 20 34.41 31.38 7.49
N SER A 21 33.27 31.07 8.11
CA SER A 21 32.65 29.74 8.02
C SER A 21 32.01 29.57 6.64
N ALA A 22 32.48 28.60 5.86
CA ALA A 22 31.79 28.10 4.68
C ALA A 22 30.76 27.04 5.10
N LEU A 23 29.58 27.05 4.49
CA LEU A 23 28.56 26.02 4.65
C LEU A 23 28.36 25.30 3.33
N ALA A 24 28.19 23.99 3.38
CA ALA A 24 27.79 23.17 2.24
C ALA A 24 26.50 22.42 2.54
N PHE A 25 25.55 22.50 1.62
CA PHE A 25 24.28 21.80 1.66
C PHE A 25 24.26 20.83 0.48
N VAL A 26 24.25 19.54 0.79
CA VAL A 26 24.18 18.48 -0.21
C VAL A 26 22.77 17.91 -0.17
N ASP A 27 22.11 17.90 -1.32
CA ASP A 27 20.80 17.27 -1.44
C ASP A 27 20.93 15.75 -1.31
N ALA A 28 20.14 15.11 -0.44
CA ALA A 28 20.24 13.66 -0.25
C ALA A 28 19.77 12.82 -1.45
N SER A 29 19.10 13.43 -2.44
CA SER A 29 18.62 12.74 -3.64
C SER A 29 19.69 12.55 -4.71
N VAL A 30 20.80 13.30 -4.67
CA VAL A 30 21.90 13.09 -5.62
C VAL A 30 22.60 11.75 -5.35
N ALA A 31 23.17 11.15 -6.38
CA ALA A 31 23.88 9.87 -6.25
C ALA A 31 25.08 10.00 -5.30
N ASN A 32 25.34 9.00 -4.45
CA ASN A 32 26.52 8.90 -3.56
C ASN A 32 26.93 10.25 -2.90
N PRO A 33 26.04 10.91 -2.15
CA PRO A 33 26.29 12.24 -1.61
C PRO A 33 27.52 12.29 -0.71
N GLU A 34 27.90 11.18 -0.09
CA GLU A 34 29.13 11.05 0.71
C GLU A 34 30.40 11.39 -0.08
N SER A 35 30.45 11.04 -1.38
CA SER A 35 31.59 11.38 -2.25
C SER A 35 31.66 12.86 -2.60
N LEU A 36 30.53 13.57 -2.59
CA LEU A 36 30.52 15.04 -2.71
C LEU A 36 30.93 15.69 -1.40
N ILE A 37 30.42 15.18 -0.28
CA ILE A 37 30.74 15.64 1.07
C ILE A 37 32.26 15.55 1.31
N SER A 38 32.93 14.50 0.84
CA SER A 38 34.38 14.33 1.03
C SER A 38 35.25 15.33 0.28
N GLN A 39 34.69 16.14 -0.63
CA GLN A 39 35.46 17.12 -1.40
C GLN A 39 35.70 18.43 -0.65
N PHE A 40 34.92 18.69 0.39
CA PHE A 40 35.03 19.94 1.13
C PHE A 40 36.24 19.90 2.08
N GLN A 41 36.97 21.01 2.14
CA GLN A 41 38.15 21.14 2.99
C GLN A 41 37.77 21.19 4.49
N ALA A 42 38.74 20.83 5.34
CA ALA A 42 38.62 20.98 6.78
C ALA A 42 38.33 22.44 7.15
N GLY A 43 37.14 22.70 7.72
CA GLY A 43 36.65 24.05 8.03
C GLY A 43 35.31 24.41 7.39
N THR A 44 34.84 23.63 6.41
CA THR A 44 33.48 23.74 5.87
C THR A 44 32.50 22.97 6.74
N GLU A 45 31.40 23.60 7.15
CA GLU A 45 30.31 22.95 7.87
C GLU A 45 29.33 22.34 6.85
N ILE A 46 29.14 21.02 6.89
CA ILE A 46 28.41 20.29 5.84
C ILE A 46 27.09 19.77 6.42
N HIS A 47 26.01 19.96 5.67
CA HIS A 47 24.66 19.53 6.00
C HIS A 47 24.07 18.73 4.85
N LEU A 48 23.59 17.52 5.16
CA LEU A 48 22.80 16.73 4.23
C LEU A 48 21.33 17.14 4.36
N LEU A 49 20.71 17.59 3.28
CA LEU A 49 19.32 18.05 3.28
C LEU A 49 18.37 16.84 3.24
N SER A 50 17.38 16.85 4.13
CA SER A 50 16.39 15.77 4.18
C SER A 50 15.39 15.92 3.03
N PRO A 51 15.07 14.85 2.28
CA PRO A 51 14.20 14.94 1.10
C PRO A 51 12.70 15.06 1.46
N ASP A 52 12.32 14.84 2.72
CA ASP A 52 10.94 14.88 3.22
C ASP A 52 10.52 16.25 3.77
N ARG A 53 11.39 17.25 3.66
CA ARG A 53 11.19 18.61 4.15
C ARG A 53 11.60 19.63 3.10
N ASP A 54 11.01 20.80 3.13
CA ASP A 54 11.41 21.89 2.25
C ASP A 54 12.88 22.29 2.49
N ALA A 55 13.69 22.17 1.45
CA ALA A 55 15.12 22.40 1.54
C ALA A 55 15.49 23.86 1.80
N ILE A 56 14.77 24.82 1.21
CA ILE A 56 15.01 26.24 1.45
C ILE A 56 14.69 26.57 2.91
N GLU A 57 13.62 26.00 3.47
CA GLU A 57 13.32 26.12 4.90
C GLU A 57 14.43 25.53 5.78
N GLN A 58 14.95 24.34 5.44
CA GLN A 58 16.06 23.71 6.17
C GLN A 58 17.33 24.58 6.14
N ILE A 59 17.73 25.06 4.97
CA ILE A 59 18.90 25.95 4.81
C ILE A 59 18.69 27.23 5.62
N THR A 60 17.49 27.82 5.57
CA THR A 60 17.15 29.03 6.33
C THR A 60 17.28 28.82 7.83
N GLN A 61 16.77 27.71 8.36
CA GLN A 61 16.86 27.37 9.80
C GLN A 61 18.32 27.18 10.25
N ILE A 62 19.15 26.58 9.40
CA ILE A 62 20.57 26.39 9.69
C ILE A 62 21.27 27.75 9.68
N LEU A 63 21.13 28.52 8.60
CA LEU A 63 21.75 29.84 8.46
C LEU A 63 21.32 30.82 9.56
N SER A 64 20.08 30.77 10.04
CA SER A 64 19.58 31.70 11.08
C SER A 64 20.30 31.60 12.43
N SER A 65 21.09 30.54 12.64
CA SER A 65 21.91 30.35 13.84
C SER A 65 23.42 30.48 13.57
N ARG A 66 23.80 30.94 12.38
CA ARG A 66 25.17 31.27 11.99
C ARG A 66 25.29 32.77 11.75
N SER A 67 26.52 33.25 11.70
CA SER A 67 26.87 34.62 11.34
C SER A 67 28.23 34.62 10.68
N HIS A 68 28.49 35.64 9.86
CA HIS A 68 29.76 35.79 9.14
C HIS A 68 30.10 34.63 8.19
N VAL A 69 29.06 34.08 7.55
CA VAL A 69 29.19 33.02 6.54
C VAL A 69 29.76 33.63 5.27
N SER A 70 30.91 33.12 4.80
CA SER A 70 31.54 33.61 3.57
C SER A 70 31.13 32.84 2.33
N ALA A 71 30.63 31.62 2.49
CA ALA A 71 30.25 30.79 1.35
C ALA A 71 29.09 29.87 1.70
N VAL A 72 28.16 29.72 0.76
CA VAL A 72 27.10 28.72 0.78
C VAL A 72 27.20 27.88 -0.49
N HIS A 73 27.58 26.62 -0.36
CA HIS A 73 27.57 25.65 -1.44
C HIS A 73 26.25 24.89 -1.42
N ILE A 74 25.59 24.75 -2.56
CA ILE A 74 24.37 23.96 -2.73
C ILE A 74 24.61 22.95 -3.85
N LEU A 75 24.55 21.66 -3.53
CA LEU A 75 24.81 20.55 -4.46
C LEU A 75 23.53 19.78 -4.65
N SER A 76 22.99 19.78 -5.87
CA SER A 76 21.69 19.21 -6.17
C SER A 76 21.56 18.91 -7.67
N HIS A 77 20.51 18.19 -8.10
CA HIS A 77 20.21 18.19 -9.53
C HIS A 77 19.77 19.59 -9.99
N GLY A 78 19.99 19.90 -11.26
CA GLY A 78 19.65 21.19 -11.86
C GLY A 78 19.12 21.07 -13.29
N SER A 79 18.51 22.17 -13.73
CA SER A 79 18.19 22.47 -15.13
C SER A 79 18.16 23.99 -15.33
N SER A 80 18.04 24.48 -16.58
CA SER A 80 17.93 25.92 -16.89
C SER A 80 16.92 26.63 -15.99
N GLY A 81 17.41 27.50 -15.10
CA GLY A 81 16.60 28.29 -14.19
C GLY A 81 16.00 27.55 -13.00
N ALA A 82 16.49 26.36 -12.65
CA ALA A 82 15.92 25.58 -11.56
C ALA A 82 16.92 24.68 -10.82
N LEU A 83 16.68 24.47 -9.52
CA LEU A 83 17.34 23.47 -8.69
C LEU A 83 16.32 22.44 -8.21
N GLN A 84 16.68 21.16 -8.22
CA GLN A 84 15.88 20.12 -7.56
C GLN A 84 16.39 19.91 -6.14
N LEU A 85 15.59 20.27 -5.16
CA LEU A 85 15.92 20.09 -3.76
C LEU A 85 14.88 19.18 -3.08
N GLY A 86 15.28 17.97 -2.74
CA GLY A 86 14.40 16.90 -2.27
C GLY A 86 13.39 16.51 -3.35
N ASP A 87 12.10 16.57 -3.01
CA ASP A 87 10.98 16.30 -3.92
C ASP A 87 10.47 17.54 -4.66
N LYS A 88 11.07 18.72 -4.45
CA LYS A 88 10.66 19.99 -5.07
C LYS A 88 11.66 20.51 -6.08
N THR A 89 11.13 20.95 -7.22
CA THR A 89 11.86 21.83 -8.15
C THR A 89 11.65 23.28 -7.70
N VAL A 90 12.75 23.99 -7.46
CA VAL A 90 12.76 25.43 -7.16
C VAL A 90 13.16 26.17 -8.43
N ASP A 91 12.16 26.65 -9.16
CA ASP A 91 12.28 27.39 -10.43
C ASP A 91 11.71 28.83 -10.35
N ASP A 92 10.91 29.13 -9.32
CA ASP A 92 10.46 30.48 -8.96
C ASP A 92 10.88 30.86 -7.53
N LEU A 93 11.84 31.79 -7.42
CA LEU A 93 12.35 32.25 -6.13
C LEU A 93 11.39 33.22 -5.41
N SER A 94 10.30 33.65 -6.05
CA SER A 94 9.34 34.56 -5.42
C SER A 94 8.57 33.91 -4.27
N ASP A 95 8.37 32.59 -4.32
CA ASP A 95 7.75 31.78 -3.27
C ASP A 95 8.60 31.75 -1.98
N TYR A 96 9.91 31.97 -2.10
CA TYR A 96 10.89 31.88 -1.01
C TYR A 96 11.51 33.23 -0.63
N ARG A 97 10.87 34.34 -1.03
CA ARG A 97 11.44 35.67 -0.88
C ARG A 97 11.80 36.00 0.57
N ALA A 98 10.95 35.63 1.53
CA ALA A 98 11.18 35.95 2.94
C ALA A 98 12.37 35.18 3.51
N GLU A 99 12.44 33.89 3.18
CA GLU A 99 13.50 32.96 3.55
C GLU A 99 14.85 33.40 2.99
N LEU A 100 14.92 33.67 1.69
CA LEU A 100 16.15 34.08 1.01
C LEU A 100 16.65 35.46 1.50
N GLN A 101 15.74 36.38 1.82
CA GLN A 101 16.12 37.64 2.46
C GLN A 101 16.67 37.45 3.86
N LEU A 102 16.21 36.45 4.62
CA LEU A 102 16.76 36.15 5.94
C LEU A 102 18.20 35.64 5.86
N TRP A 103 18.60 34.98 4.76
CA TRP A 103 19.97 34.49 4.58
C TRP A 103 20.98 35.63 4.68
N SER A 104 20.65 36.80 4.12
CA SER A 104 21.50 38.00 4.14
C SER A 104 21.98 38.42 5.55
N ASN A 105 21.22 38.11 6.61
CA ASN A 105 21.59 38.45 7.99
C ASN A 105 22.77 37.61 8.51
N SER A 106 23.00 36.45 7.90
CA SER A 106 24.03 35.49 8.30
C SER A 106 25.28 35.57 7.41
N LEU A 107 25.13 36.09 6.20
CA LEU A 107 26.19 36.20 5.19
C LEU A 107 27.10 37.41 5.43
N ASN A 108 28.38 37.28 5.07
CA ASN A 108 29.29 38.42 4.92
C ASN A 108 28.89 39.28 3.71
N ALA A 109 29.43 40.50 3.65
CA ALA A 109 29.19 41.42 2.54
C ALA A 109 29.80 40.93 1.20
N ASP A 110 30.82 40.08 1.28
CA ASP A 110 31.52 39.40 0.19
C ASP A 110 31.23 37.88 0.20
N ALA A 111 30.04 37.49 0.65
CA ALA A 111 29.68 36.08 0.66
C ALA A 111 29.33 35.57 -0.73
N ASP A 112 29.75 34.35 -1.03
CA ASP A 112 29.45 33.65 -2.28
C ASP A 112 28.38 32.57 -2.09
N ILE A 113 27.53 32.36 -3.10
CA ILE A 113 26.64 31.21 -3.22
C ILE A 113 27.02 30.42 -4.47
N LEU A 114 27.32 29.14 -4.30
CA LEU A 114 27.78 28.25 -5.37
C LEU A 114 26.72 27.17 -5.61
N LEU A 115 26.13 27.15 -6.81
CA LEU A 115 25.08 26.22 -7.20
C LEU A 115 25.64 25.13 -8.13
N TYR A 116 25.82 23.93 -7.60
CA TYR A 116 26.34 22.77 -8.32
C TYR A 116 25.18 21.90 -8.79
N GLY A 117 24.43 22.38 -9.79
CA GLY A 117 23.43 21.60 -10.51
C GLY A 117 23.60 21.83 -12.00
N CYS A 118 23.34 20.81 -12.81
CA CYS A 118 23.56 20.94 -14.25
C CYS A 118 22.69 22.05 -14.84
N ASN A 119 23.28 22.88 -15.69
CA ASN A 119 22.61 23.87 -16.52
C ASN A 119 21.80 24.93 -15.74
N VAL A 120 22.01 25.10 -14.43
CA VAL A 120 21.21 26.04 -13.61
C VAL A 120 21.23 27.44 -14.19
N ALA A 121 22.38 27.90 -14.69
CA ALA A 121 22.53 29.20 -15.34
C ALA A 121 22.40 29.18 -16.87
N ALA A 122 22.07 28.04 -17.48
CA ALA A 122 21.96 27.93 -18.92
C ALA A 122 20.81 28.79 -19.47
N GLY A 123 21.06 29.54 -20.55
CA GLY A 123 20.04 30.34 -21.25
C GLY A 123 19.49 31.52 -20.44
N GLU A 124 18.50 32.21 -21.02
CA GLU A 124 17.94 33.44 -20.42
C GLU A 124 17.25 33.18 -19.07
N ALA A 125 16.54 32.05 -18.95
CA ALA A 125 15.88 31.65 -17.71
C ALA A 125 16.89 31.35 -16.59
N GLY A 126 17.97 30.62 -16.88
CA GLY A 126 19.03 30.33 -15.92
C GLY A 126 19.75 31.58 -15.43
N VAL A 127 20.13 32.46 -16.36
CA VAL A 127 20.70 33.76 -16.02
C VAL A 127 19.75 34.58 -15.14
N ALA A 128 18.46 34.62 -15.45
CA ALA A 128 17.48 35.36 -14.65
C ALA A 128 17.31 34.77 -13.24
N PHE A 129 17.30 33.44 -13.11
CA PHE A 129 17.23 32.74 -11.82
C PHE A 129 18.43 33.08 -10.94
N THR A 130 19.65 32.95 -11.46
CA THR A 130 20.89 33.23 -10.72
C THR A 130 20.99 34.69 -10.29
N ASN A 131 20.60 35.64 -11.17
CA ASN A 131 20.54 37.07 -10.82
C ASN A 131 19.49 37.38 -9.75
N SER A 132 18.33 36.71 -9.81
CA SER A 132 17.26 36.91 -8.82
C SER A 132 17.69 36.40 -7.45
N LEU A 133 18.41 35.27 -7.39
CA LEU A 133 18.97 34.76 -6.14
C LEU A 133 19.97 35.76 -5.55
N ALA A 134 20.91 36.25 -6.36
CA ALA A 134 21.89 37.26 -5.94
C ALA A 134 21.22 38.52 -5.39
N GLN A 135 20.16 39.00 -6.05
CA GLN A 135 19.40 40.17 -5.60
C GLN A 135 18.68 39.93 -4.27
N LEU A 136 18.13 38.73 -4.06
CA LEU A 136 17.35 38.40 -2.86
C LEU A 136 18.24 38.18 -1.63
N THR A 137 19.40 37.55 -1.80
CA THR A 137 20.34 37.23 -0.71
C THR A 137 21.36 38.35 -0.47
N GLY A 138 21.61 39.19 -1.47
CA GLY A 138 22.65 40.21 -1.45
C GLY A 138 24.08 39.65 -1.60
N ALA A 139 24.20 38.36 -1.89
CA ALA A 139 25.47 37.65 -2.12
C ALA A 139 25.78 37.56 -3.61
N ASP A 140 27.05 37.37 -3.92
CA ASP A 140 27.50 37.01 -5.26
C ASP A 140 27.21 35.51 -5.47
N VAL A 141 26.72 35.15 -6.65
CA VAL A 141 26.21 33.79 -6.96
C VAL A 141 26.87 33.28 -8.22
N THR A 142 27.37 32.04 -8.17
CA THR A 142 27.87 31.31 -9.34
C THR A 142 27.17 29.97 -9.52
N ALA A 143 26.98 29.56 -10.77
CA ALA A 143 26.22 28.38 -11.14
C ALA A 143 26.70 27.82 -12.49
N SER A 144 26.54 26.51 -12.68
CA SER A 144 26.91 25.84 -13.93
C SER A 144 25.90 26.17 -15.05
N ASP A 145 26.40 26.40 -16.26
CA ASP A 145 25.59 26.58 -17.48
C ASP A 145 25.59 25.34 -18.41
N ASP A 146 26.26 24.26 -17.99
CA ASP A 146 26.32 22.98 -18.71
C ASP A 146 26.22 21.77 -17.74
N LEU A 147 26.74 20.60 -18.11
CA LEU A 147 26.67 19.42 -17.25
C LEU A 147 27.67 19.52 -16.09
N THR A 148 27.18 19.40 -14.86
CA THR A 148 28.02 19.27 -13.65
C THR A 148 28.18 17.80 -13.24
N GLY A 149 29.42 17.33 -13.11
CA GLY A 149 29.75 15.95 -12.72
C GLY A 149 30.30 15.10 -13.88
N GLN A 150 29.99 13.81 -13.90
CA GLN A 150 30.49 12.88 -14.91
C GLN A 150 29.95 13.23 -16.31
N GLY A 151 30.84 13.36 -17.29
CA GLY A 151 30.45 13.70 -18.67
C GLY A 151 30.30 15.21 -18.93
N GLY A 152 30.40 16.04 -17.88
CA GLY A 152 30.65 17.47 -17.96
C GLY A 152 31.86 17.85 -17.13
N ASP A 153 31.79 18.94 -16.36
CA ASP A 153 32.86 19.33 -15.44
C ASP A 153 32.34 19.90 -14.10
N TRP A 154 33.18 20.62 -13.36
CA TRP A 154 32.86 21.23 -12.06
C TRP A 154 33.13 22.73 -12.04
N GLN A 155 33.30 23.32 -13.23
CA GLN A 155 33.33 24.76 -13.39
C GLN A 155 31.90 25.29 -13.21
N LEU A 156 31.82 26.52 -12.72
CA LEU A 156 30.58 27.27 -12.58
C LEU A 156 30.76 28.51 -13.45
N GLU A 157 30.31 28.43 -14.69
CA GLU A 157 30.67 29.32 -15.78
C GLU A 157 30.02 30.69 -15.64
N TYR A 158 28.82 30.72 -15.06
CA TYR A 158 28.08 31.94 -14.87
C TYR A 158 28.24 32.44 -13.44
N GLN A 159 28.66 33.69 -13.30
CA GLN A 159 28.80 34.36 -12.02
C GLN A 159 28.12 35.73 -12.01
N THR A 160 27.55 36.06 -10.86
CA THR A 160 27.09 37.40 -10.49
C THR A 160 28.15 37.98 -9.55
N GLY A 161 28.63 39.19 -9.85
CA GLY A 161 29.68 39.84 -9.07
C GLY A 161 31.05 39.15 -9.11
N SER A 162 31.81 39.26 -8.02
CA SER A 162 33.14 38.65 -7.87
C SER A 162 33.00 37.39 -7.04
N ILE A 163 33.64 36.29 -7.46
CA ILE A 163 33.59 35.02 -6.72
C ILE A 163 34.99 34.76 -6.16
N GLU A 164 35.12 34.84 -4.84
CA GLU A 164 36.38 34.56 -4.14
C GLU A 164 36.49 33.11 -3.68
N THR A 165 35.35 32.45 -3.50
CA THR A 165 35.24 31.07 -3.05
C THR A 165 35.56 30.10 -4.19
N ALA A 166 36.48 29.18 -3.93
CA ALA A 166 36.83 28.14 -4.89
C ALA A 166 35.67 27.13 -5.06
N SER A 167 35.37 26.77 -6.31
CA SER A 167 34.49 25.65 -6.59
C SER A 167 35.14 24.33 -6.18
N ILE A 168 34.33 23.32 -5.84
CA ILE A 168 34.84 21.97 -5.63
C ILE A 168 35.19 21.30 -6.97
N ALA A 169 35.98 20.24 -6.92
CA ALA A 169 36.24 19.37 -8.05
C ALA A 169 36.11 17.91 -7.60
N ALA A 170 34.90 17.36 -7.67
CA ALA A 170 34.63 16.00 -7.21
C ALA A 170 35.05 14.96 -8.26
N THR A 171 36.36 14.72 -8.37
CA THR A 171 36.93 13.82 -9.40
C THR A 171 36.58 12.34 -9.22
N ASP A 172 36.16 11.96 -8.01
CA ASP A 172 35.66 10.65 -7.59
C ASP A 172 34.13 10.57 -7.62
N TYR A 173 33.43 11.64 -8.00
CA TYR A 173 32.01 11.63 -8.27
C TYR A 173 31.72 11.07 -9.67
N SER A 174 31.12 9.88 -9.72
CA SER A 174 30.82 9.15 -10.96
C SER A 174 29.35 9.27 -11.36
N SER A 175 28.72 10.43 -11.17
CA SER A 175 27.32 10.67 -11.57
C SER A 175 27.16 12.11 -12.09
N THR A 176 25.99 12.43 -12.65
CA THR A 176 25.68 13.75 -13.23
C THR A 176 24.55 14.42 -12.45
N LEU A 177 24.63 15.72 -12.22
CA LEU A 177 23.64 16.47 -11.43
C LEU A 177 22.50 17.03 -12.31
N ALA A 178 21.97 16.24 -13.26
CA ALA A 178 21.01 16.69 -14.27
C ALA A 178 19.58 16.17 -14.03
N ASN A 179 18.57 16.91 -14.52
CA ASN A 179 17.19 16.46 -14.66
C ASN A 179 16.81 16.31 -16.14
N PHE A 180 15.91 15.37 -16.45
CA PHE A 180 15.31 15.25 -17.79
C PHE A 180 13.90 15.85 -17.78
N THR A 181 13.56 16.67 -18.78
CA THR A 181 12.21 17.21 -18.97
C THR A 181 11.62 16.74 -20.28
N VAL A 182 10.53 15.99 -20.22
CA VAL A 182 9.76 15.54 -21.40
C VAL A 182 8.96 16.72 -21.95
N THR A 183 9.19 17.05 -23.21
CA THR A 183 8.61 18.23 -23.88
C THR A 183 7.66 17.88 -25.02
N THR A 184 7.46 16.60 -25.32
CA THR A 184 6.53 16.12 -26.36
C THR A 184 5.66 14.96 -25.89
N LEU A 185 4.45 14.86 -26.44
CA LEU A 185 3.55 13.72 -26.26
C LEU A 185 3.84 12.56 -27.23
N ASN A 186 4.67 12.80 -28.24
CA ASN A 186 5.03 11.78 -29.22
C ASN A 186 6.09 10.85 -28.63
N ASP A 187 5.87 9.54 -28.73
CA ASP A 187 6.87 8.52 -28.41
C ASP A 187 7.72 8.22 -29.65
N VAL A 188 8.63 9.16 -29.97
CA VAL A 188 9.58 9.05 -31.08
C VAL A 188 10.96 9.35 -30.54
N VAL A 189 11.93 8.50 -30.90
CA VAL A 189 13.35 8.74 -30.59
C VAL A 189 13.98 9.41 -31.80
N ASP A 190 14.18 10.72 -31.72
CA ASP A 190 14.85 11.53 -32.73
C ASP A 190 15.61 12.67 -32.02
N PRO A 191 16.92 12.50 -31.74
CA PRO A 191 17.69 13.51 -31.02
C PRO A 191 17.88 14.83 -31.81
N SER A 192 17.36 14.92 -33.04
CA SER A 192 17.49 16.09 -33.91
C SER A 192 16.23 16.94 -34.05
N ASP A 193 15.11 16.53 -33.44
CA ASP A 193 13.83 17.22 -33.59
C ASP A 193 13.62 18.39 -32.61
N GLY A 194 14.54 18.56 -31.66
CA GLY A 194 14.53 19.65 -30.68
C GLY A 194 13.51 19.48 -29.55
N VAL A 195 12.90 18.31 -29.41
CA VAL A 195 12.08 17.93 -28.26
C VAL A 195 12.66 16.69 -27.57
N ILE A 196 12.15 16.37 -26.38
CA ILE A 196 12.55 15.20 -25.62
C ILE A 196 11.29 14.39 -25.34
N SER A 197 11.22 13.19 -25.92
CA SER A 197 10.20 12.20 -25.60
C SER A 197 10.50 11.51 -24.26
N LEU A 198 9.48 10.87 -23.68
CA LEU A 198 9.69 10.07 -22.46
C LEU A 198 10.68 8.92 -22.69
N ARG A 199 10.68 8.31 -23.87
CA ARG A 199 11.59 7.22 -24.20
C ARG A 199 13.04 7.70 -24.30
N GLU A 200 13.28 8.87 -24.86
CA GLU A 200 14.62 9.48 -24.87
C GLU A 200 15.12 9.78 -23.46
N ALA A 201 14.27 10.40 -22.62
CA ALA A 201 14.60 10.68 -21.23
C ALA A 201 14.95 9.40 -20.45
N ILE A 202 14.16 8.33 -20.60
CA ILE A 202 14.43 7.04 -19.96
C ILE A 202 15.72 6.40 -20.50
N ASN A 203 15.94 6.43 -21.82
CA ASN A 203 17.15 5.86 -22.40
C ASN A 203 18.41 6.59 -21.94
N ALA A 204 18.34 7.92 -21.77
CA ALA A 204 19.43 8.71 -21.22
C ALA A 204 19.68 8.36 -19.75
N ALA A 205 18.64 8.32 -18.92
CA ALA A 205 18.74 7.94 -17.51
C ALA A 205 19.28 6.51 -17.31
N ASN A 206 18.88 5.55 -18.13
CA ASN A 206 19.41 4.18 -18.07
C ASN A 206 20.92 4.09 -18.34
N ALA A 207 21.51 5.09 -19.00
CA ALA A 207 22.93 5.15 -19.32
C ALA A 207 23.77 5.87 -18.25
N LEU A 208 23.12 6.46 -17.24
CA LEU A 208 23.77 7.17 -16.14
C LEU A 208 23.78 6.31 -14.87
N ASP A 209 24.80 6.52 -14.05
CA ASP A 209 24.87 5.98 -12.70
C ASP A 209 24.13 6.90 -11.73
N GLY A 210 23.47 6.32 -10.73
CA GLY A 210 22.74 7.08 -9.71
C GLY A 210 21.24 6.98 -9.86
N THR A 211 20.54 7.94 -9.27
CA THR A 211 19.08 8.09 -9.42
C THR A 211 18.82 9.35 -10.22
N ASP A 212 18.17 9.22 -11.37
CA ASP A 212 17.80 10.34 -12.21
C ASP A 212 16.33 10.74 -11.99
N ASN A 213 15.98 11.96 -12.39
CA ASN A 213 14.61 12.47 -12.31
C ASN A 213 14.09 12.88 -13.70
N ILE A 214 12.85 12.48 -14.00
CA ILE A 214 12.11 12.84 -15.21
C ILE A 214 10.87 13.66 -14.83
N PHE A 215 10.72 14.82 -15.46
CA PHE A 215 9.59 15.74 -15.35
C PHE A 215 8.87 15.91 -16.69
N PHE A 216 7.71 16.59 -16.70
CA PHE A 216 6.91 16.81 -17.91
C PHE A 216 6.51 18.29 -18.07
N ALA A 217 6.94 18.90 -19.17
CA ALA A 217 6.44 20.20 -19.62
C ALA A 217 5.09 20.11 -20.36
N VAL A 218 4.57 18.89 -20.54
CA VAL A 218 3.36 18.59 -21.31
C VAL A 218 2.32 17.86 -20.47
N ASN A 219 1.04 18.08 -20.82
CA ASN A 219 -0.10 17.32 -20.33
C ASN A 219 -0.79 16.62 -21.49
N GLY A 220 -1.38 15.46 -21.24
CA GLY A 220 -2.07 14.66 -22.26
C GLY A 220 -1.65 13.20 -22.22
N THR A 221 -1.86 12.51 -23.34
CA THR A 221 -1.55 11.09 -23.48
C THR A 221 -0.29 10.91 -24.33
N ILE A 222 0.76 10.37 -23.72
CA ILE A 222 1.91 9.81 -24.41
C ILE A 222 1.49 8.43 -24.92
N THR A 223 1.43 8.27 -26.25
CA THR A 223 0.99 7.02 -26.88
C THR A 223 2.19 6.28 -27.42
N LEU A 224 2.46 5.07 -26.91
CA LEU A 224 3.65 4.31 -27.29
C LEU A 224 3.57 3.77 -28.71
N GLY A 225 4.72 3.69 -29.38
CA GLY A 225 4.89 3.23 -30.76
C GLY A 225 4.81 1.72 -30.97
N GLY A 226 4.35 0.93 -29.98
CA GLY A 226 4.25 -0.53 -30.05
C GLY A 226 5.39 -1.28 -29.34
N SER A 227 6.24 -0.59 -28.60
CA SER A 227 7.20 -1.18 -27.66
C SER A 227 7.07 -0.55 -26.28
N GLU A 228 7.39 -1.33 -25.26
CA GLU A 228 7.39 -0.88 -23.87
C GLU A 228 8.55 0.06 -23.54
N LEU A 229 8.43 0.80 -22.43
CA LEU A 229 9.50 1.60 -21.84
C LEU A 229 10.25 0.78 -20.80
N THR A 230 11.48 0.37 -21.12
CA THR A 230 12.35 -0.40 -20.22
C THR A 230 13.12 0.54 -19.30
N ILE A 231 13.08 0.28 -17.99
CA ILE A 231 13.86 0.97 -16.97
C ILE A 231 14.80 -0.04 -16.30
N SER A 232 16.09 0.26 -16.27
CA SER A 232 17.15 -0.61 -15.75
C SER A 232 18.05 0.05 -14.70
N SER A 233 17.88 1.35 -14.44
CA SER A 233 18.58 2.11 -13.41
C SER A 233 17.63 2.59 -12.30
N ASN A 234 18.15 3.33 -11.31
CA ASN A 234 17.28 4.02 -10.36
C ASN A 234 16.70 5.27 -11.05
N LEU A 235 15.39 5.47 -10.93
CA LEU A 235 14.71 6.51 -11.70
C LEU A 235 13.45 7.01 -11.00
N ASN A 236 13.29 8.32 -10.91
CA ASN A 236 12.05 8.93 -10.50
C ASN A 236 11.36 9.57 -11.72
N ILE A 237 10.07 9.32 -11.87
CA ILE A 237 9.21 9.91 -12.91
C ILE A 237 8.08 10.67 -12.22
N PHE A 238 8.14 11.99 -12.27
CA PHE A 238 7.20 12.89 -11.62
C PHE A 238 6.21 13.42 -12.66
N GLY A 239 5.04 12.78 -12.76
CA GLY A 239 3.94 13.26 -13.57
C GLY A 239 3.25 14.48 -12.96
N ASN A 240 2.62 15.27 -13.82
CA ASN A 240 1.90 16.50 -13.43
C ASN A 240 0.58 16.23 -12.66
N GLY A 241 0.18 14.97 -12.52
CA GLY A 241 -1.06 14.52 -11.89
C GLY A 241 -1.73 13.42 -12.71
N ALA A 242 -2.30 12.40 -12.05
CA ALA A 242 -2.86 11.22 -12.73
C ALA A 242 -4.03 11.56 -13.68
N SER A 243 -4.71 12.69 -13.47
CA SER A 243 -5.75 13.21 -14.38
C SER A 243 -5.21 14.01 -15.56
N LEU A 244 -3.94 14.43 -15.52
CA LEU A 244 -3.33 15.32 -16.51
C LEU A 244 -2.38 14.57 -17.46
N LEU A 245 -1.70 13.54 -16.96
CA LEU A 245 -0.72 12.78 -17.74
C LEU A 245 -1.07 11.30 -17.79
N THR A 246 -1.15 10.76 -19.01
CA THR A 246 -1.31 9.32 -19.27
C THR A 246 -0.15 8.82 -20.13
N VAL A 247 0.48 7.72 -19.74
CA VAL A 247 1.37 6.92 -20.58
C VAL A 247 0.60 5.68 -21.03
N SER A 248 0.40 5.55 -22.34
CA SER A 248 -0.52 4.59 -22.93
C SER A 248 0.19 3.61 -23.84
N GLY A 249 0.09 2.31 -23.55
CA GLY A 249 0.62 1.22 -24.40
C GLY A 249 -0.16 1.01 -25.71
N ASN A 250 -1.20 1.81 -25.94
CA ASN A 250 -2.02 1.81 -27.16
C ASN A 250 -2.65 0.46 -27.52
N ASN A 251 -2.86 -0.39 -26.52
CA ASN A 251 -3.25 -1.80 -26.62
C ASN A 251 -2.29 -2.66 -27.47
N ALA A 252 -1.11 -2.13 -27.79
CA ALA A 252 -0.14 -2.73 -28.70
C ALA A 252 1.08 -3.29 -27.97
N SER A 253 1.41 -2.75 -26.79
CA SER A 253 2.51 -3.23 -25.96
C SER A 253 2.21 -3.04 -24.47
N ARG A 254 2.97 -3.72 -23.62
CA ARG A 254 3.13 -3.33 -22.21
C ARG A 254 3.61 -1.87 -22.14
N VAL A 255 3.29 -1.17 -21.05
CA VAL A 255 3.70 0.24 -20.90
C VAL A 255 5.12 0.32 -20.34
N PHE A 256 5.36 -0.29 -19.18
CA PHE A 256 6.66 -0.24 -18.49
C PHE A 256 7.18 -1.64 -18.15
N ASP A 257 8.49 -1.82 -18.33
CA ASP A 257 9.24 -2.97 -17.81
C ASP A 257 10.33 -2.47 -16.86
N ILE A 258 10.19 -2.77 -15.56
CA ILE A 258 11.16 -2.43 -14.53
C ILE A 258 12.06 -3.63 -14.29
N SER A 259 13.14 -3.68 -15.06
CA SER A 259 14.08 -4.81 -15.07
C SER A 259 14.96 -4.87 -13.81
N SER A 260 15.29 -3.71 -13.23
CA SER A 260 16.10 -3.55 -12.03
C SER A 260 15.95 -2.13 -11.46
N GLY A 261 16.71 -1.82 -10.41
CA GLY A 261 16.76 -0.48 -9.82
C GLY A 261 15.64 -0.18 -8.82
N THR A 262 15.72 0.99 -8.22
CA THR A 262 14.68 1.60 -7.39
C THR A 262 14.00 2.70 -8.19
N VAL A 263 12.72 2.51 -8.50
CA VAL A 263 11.95 3.38 -9.38
C VAL A 263 10.78 3.98 -8.63
N THR A 264 10.55 5.27 -8.79
CA THR A 264 9.37 5.95 -8.25
C THR A 264 8.57 6.58 -9.37
N PHE A 265 7.29 6.23 -9.48
CA PHE A 265 6.34 6.99 -10.29
C PHE A 265 5.43 7.80 -9.38
N SER A 266 5.26 9.08 -9.67
CA SER A 266 4.34 9.95 -8.96
C SER A 266 3.35 10.61 -9.92
N GLY A 267 2.07 10.63 -9.56
CA GLY A 267 1.10 11.51 -10.23
C GLY A 267 0.93 11.28 -11.74
N LEU A 268 0.86 10.02 -12.18
CA LEU A 268 0.58 9.71 -13.59
C LEU A 268 -0.35 8.52 -13.76
N THR A 269 -0.99 8.43 -14.94
CA THR A 269 -1.78 7.27 -15.34
C THR A 269 -0.97 6.35 -16.26
N ILE A 270 -0.93 5.06 -15.94
CA ILE A 270 -0.44 3.98 -16.80
C ILE A 270 -1.67 3.26 -17.38
N ALA A 271 -1.85 3.30 -18.70
CA ALA A 271 -3.07 2.78 -19.30
C ALA A 271 -2.93 2.05 -20.62
N ASN A 272 -3.98 1.28 -20.95
CA ASN A 272 -4.16 0.62 -22.24
C ASN A 272 -2.91 -0.17 -22.67
N GLY A 273 -2.19 -0.77 -21.73
CA GLY A 273 -1.09 -1.66 -22.00
C GLY A 273 -1.60 -3.06 -22.35
N ASN A 274 -0.84 -3.78 -23.17
CA ASN A 274 -1.11 -5.16 -23.54
C ASN A 274 0.14 -6.04 -23.37
N GLY A 275 0.09 -6.98 -22.43
CA GLY A 275 1.19 -7.89 -22.10
C GLY A 275 1.46 -8.99 -23.11
N ALA A 276 0.63 -9.17 -24.16
CA ALA A 276 0.65 -10.26 -25.14
C ALA A 276 1.96 -11.06 -25.25
N GLY A 277 2.00 -12.25 -24.62
CA GLY A 277 3.16 -13.16 -24.59
C GLY A 277 4.12 -12.96 -23.40
N SER A 278 3.74 -12.13 -22.44
CA SER A 278 4.47 -11.84 -21.21
C SER A 278 3.50 -11.33 -20.13
N ASN A 279 3.97 -11.22 -18.88
CA ASN A 279 3.13 -10.80 -17.76
C ASN A 279 3.01 -9.27 -17.67
N GLY A 280 1.98 -8.77 -17.00
CA GLY A 280 1.88 -7.36 -16.62
C GLY A 280 1.41 -6.48 -17.77
N GLY A 281 0.10 -6.37 -18.01
CA GLY A 281 -0.40 -5.58 -19.14
C GLY A 281 0.07 -4.12 -19.11
N GLY A 282 0.06 -3.49 -17.94
CA GLY A 282 0.57 -2.13 -17.74
C GLY A 282 2.05 -2.15 -17.37
N ILE A 283 2.40 -2.89 -16.30
CA ILE A 283 3.72 -2.87 -15.68
C ILE A 283 4.18 -4.30 -15.40
N ASN A 284 5.43 -4.61 -15.77
CA ASN A 284 6.17 -5.75 -15.27
C ASN A 284 7.27 -5.24 -14.31
N ASN A 285 7.30 -5.72 -13.07
CA ASN A 285 8.26 -5.27 -12.07
C ASN A 285 9.10 -6.42 -11.50
N ALA A 286 10.40 -6.40 -11.83
CA ALA A 286 11.43 -7.22 -11.22
C ALA A 286 12.32 -6.45 -10.22
N GLY A 287 12.27 -5.10 -10.25
CA GLY A 287 13.01 -4.20 -9.37
C GLY A 287 12.26 -3.81 -8.09
N THR A 288 12.59 -2.63 -7.55
CA THR A 288 11.83 -1.96 -6.48
C THR A 288 11.04 -0.82 -7.09
N LEU A 289 9.70 -0.88 -7.05
CA LEU A 289 8.82 0.11 -7.65
C LEU A 289 7.93 0.76 -6.58
N ASN A 290 7.92 2.09 -6.54
CA ASN A 290 7.04 2.90 -5.73
C ASN A 290 6.05 3.64 -6.63
N LEU A 291 4.76 3.44 -6.42
CA LEU A 291 3.68 4.16 -7.10
C LEU A 291 3.00 5.12 -6.12
N LEU A 292 3.22 6.41 -6.29
CA LEU A 292 2.65 7.47 -5.47
C LEU A 292 1.54 8.20 -6.22
N ASN A 293 0.29 8.06 -5.76
CA ASN A 293 -0.88 8.70 -6.36
C ASN A 293 -1.03 8.44 -7.87
N CYS A 294 -0.56 7.27 -8.32
CA CYS A 294 -0.66 6.83 -9.72
C CYS A 294 -1.97 6.09 -9.98
N THR A 295 -2.42 6.07 -11.24
CA THR A 295 -3.53 5.25 -11.69
C THR A 295 -3.04 4.19 -12.69
N VAL A 296 -3.34 2.92 -12.45
CA VAL A 296 -3.10 1.81 -13.39
C VAL A 296 -4.45 1.34 -13.91
N ARG A 297 -4.75 1.57 -15.19
CA ARG A 297 -6.10 1.29 -15.73
C ARG A 297 -6.18 0.75 -17.14
N ASN A 298 -7.25 0.01 -17.43
CA ASN A 298 -7.55 -0.52 -18.77
C ASN A 298 -6.40 -1.32 -19.38
N ASN A 299 -5.55 -1.92 -18.55
CA ASN A 299 -4.46 -2.75 -19.04
C ASN A 299 -4.94 -4.19 -19.15
N LEU A 300 -4.39 -4.89 -20.13
CA LEU A 300 -4.78 -6.25 -20.47
C LEU A 300 -3.54 -7.13 -20.50
N ASP A 301 -3.60 -8.25 -19.82
CA ASP A 301 -2.77 -9.40 -20.19
C ASP A 301 -3.61 -10.30 -21.09
N SER A 302 -3.24 -10.41 -22.37
CA SER A 302 -3.95 -11.23 -23.34
C SER A 302 -3.33 -12.61 -23.57
N ASP A 303 -2.37 -13.03 -22.75
CA ASP A 303 -1.65 -14.30 -22.92
C ASP A 303 -2.43 -15.48 -22.32
N GLY A 304 -3.64 -15.72 -22.85
CA GLY A 304 -4.45 -16.92 -22.61
C GLY A 304 -4.27 -17.60 -21.24
N ALA A 305 -3.94 -18.89 -21.25
CA ALA A 305 -3.86 -19.74 -20.05
C ALA A 305 -2.73 -19.38 -19.06
N PHE A 306 -1.80 -18.48 -19.41
CA PHE A 306 -0.60 -18.19 -18.60
C PHE A 306 -0.45 -16.70 -18.24
N GLY A 307 -1.39 -15.86 -18.64
CA GLY A 307 -1.34 -14.42 -18.43
C GLY A 307 -1.55 -13.98 -16.98
N PHE A 308 -0.56 -13.30 -16.41
CA PHE A 308 -0.58 -12.85 -15.01
C PHE A 308 -0.49 -11.32 -14.90
N GLY A 309 -1.36 -10.73 -14.08
CA GLY A 309 -1.26 -9.31 -13.75
C GLY A 309 -1.77 -8.41 -14.87
N GLY A 310 -3.09 -8.28 -15.02
CA GLY A 310 -3.68 -7.46 -16.08
C GLY A 310 -3.19 -6.02 -16.03
N GLY A 311 -3.14 -5.45 -14.82
CA GLY A 311 -2.52 -4.16 -14.54
C GLY A 311 -1.02 -4.29 -14.34
N ILE A 312 -0.63 -5.06 -13.33
CA ILE A 312 0.75 -5.15 -12.86
C ILE A 312 1.11 -6.62 -12.59
N PHE A 313 2.25 -7.05 -13.09
CA PHE A 313 2.94 -8.24 -12.59
C PHE A 313 4.13 -7.82 -11.73
N ASN A 314 4.21 -8.32 -10.50
CA ASN A 314 5.26 -8.02 -9.55
C ASN A 314 6.01 -9.28 -9.09
N SER A 315 7.27 -9.41 -9.51
CA SER A 315 8.22 -10.39 -9.00
C SER A 315 9.27 -9.79 -8.06
N GLY A 316 9.42 -8.46 -8.06
CA GLY A 316 10.27 -7.69 -7.17
C GLY A 316 9.53 -7.14 -5.94
N THR A 317 9.82 -5.88 -5.59
CA THR A 317 9.15 -5.14 -4.51
C THR A 317 8.27 -4.05 -5.09
N LEU A 318 7.00 -4.00 -4.69
CA LEU A 318 6.04 -2.99 -5.11
C LEU A 318 5.37 -2.34 -3.91
N THR A 319 5.47 -1.02 -3.82
CA THR A 319 4.72 -0.20 -2.86
C THR A 319 3.78 0.74 -3.60
N ILE A 320 2.52 0.78 -3.19
CA ILE A 320 1.51 1.69 -3.76
C ILE A 320 0.90 2.52 -2.63
N THR A 321 0.93 3.84 -2.79
CA THR A 321 0.40 4.81 -1.81
C THR A 321 -0.57 5.76 -2.50
N GLY A 322 -1.83 5.83 -2.04
CA GLY A 322 -2.84 6.78 -2.55
C GLY A 322 -3.28 6.56 -4.00
N GLY A 323 -2.89 5.43 -4.61
CA GLY A 323 -3.12 5.13 -6.02
C GLY A 323 -4.43 4.37 -6.31
N THR A 324 -4.75 4.24 -7.60
CA THR A 324 -5.91 3.48 -8.09
C THR A 324 -5.49 2.40 -9.09
N ILE A 325 -5.91 1.16 -8.89
CA ILE A 325 -5.77 0.05 -9.85
C ILE A 325 -7.18 -0.34 -10.29
N ARG A 326 -7.55 -0.05 -11.54
CA ARG A 326 -8.93 -0.30 -11.99
C ARG A 326 -9.10 -0.70 -13.43
N ASP A 327 -10.21 -1.36 -13.74
CA ASP A 327 -10.57 -1.74 -15.10
C ASP A 327 -9.48 -2.58 -15.81
N ASN A 328 -8.61 -3.25 -15.06
CA ASN A 328 -7.57 -4.09 -15.63
C ASN A 328 -8.07 -5.53 -15.74
N ARG A 329 -7.58 -6.24 -16.75
CA ARG A 329 -8.02 -7.60 -17.04
C ARG A 329 -6.85 -8.54 -17.26
N ALA A 330 -6.89 -9.68 -16.59
CA ALA A 330 -6.04 -10.83 -16.86
C ALA A 330 -6.91 -11.99 -17.35
N PHE A 331 -6.35 -12.81 -18.24
CA PHE A 331 -7.01 -14.06 -18.63
C PHE A 331 -6.88 -15.14 -17.54
N SER A 332 -5.72 -15.26 -16.87
CA SER A 332 -5.51 -16.31 -15.85
C SER A 332 -5.61 -15.80 -14.42
N SER A 333 -4.72 -14.91 -13.95
CA SER A 333 -4.78 -14.48 -12.54
C SER A 333 -4.32 -13.04 -12.32
N GLY A 334 -4.85 -12.41 -11.29
CA GLY A 334 -4.48 -11.05 -10.88
C GLY A 334 -4.99 -10.03 -11.89
N GLY A 335 -6.30 -9.83 -11.97
CA GLY A 335 -6.89 -8.88 -12.91
C GLY A 335 -6.27 -7.49 -12.77
N GLY A 336 -6.14 -7.02 -11.52
CA GLY A 336 -5.37 -5.83 -11.17
C GLY A 336 -3.88 -6.13 -11.05
N VAL A 337 -3.52 -6.98 -10.08
CA VAL A 337 -2.12 -7.29 -9.75
C VAL A 337 -1.90 -8.79 -9.59
N ALA A 338 -0.85 -9.32 -10.19
CA ALA A 338 -0.30 -10.62 -9.81
C ALA A 338 1.02 -10.40 -9.06
N ASN A 339 1.10 -10.91 -7.83
CA ASN A 339 2.25 -10.73 -6.94
C ASN A 339 2.91 -12.06 -6.59
N THR A 340 4.14 -12.23 -7.04
CA THR A 340 5.04 -13.32 -6.62
C THR A 340 6.18 -12.82 -5.72
N GLY A 341 6.37 -11.50 -5.64
CA GLY A 341 7.35 -10.84 -4.79
C GLY A 341 6.73 -10.24 -3.52
N THR A 342 7.12 -9.01 -3.18
CA THR A 342 6.55 -8.26 -2.04
C THR A 342 5.67 -7.14 -2.53
N LEU A 343 4.44 -7.05 -2.00
CA LEU A 343 3.46 -6.02 -2.34
C LEU A 343 2.92 -5.36 -1.07
N THR A 344 3.00 -4.03 -1.02
CA THR A 344 2.38 -3.19 0.02
C THR A 344 1.42 -2.19 -0.60
N LEU A 345 0.16 -2.18 -0.14
CA LEU A 345 -0.84 -1.17 -0.51
C LEU A 345 -1.19 -0.33 0.72
N THR A 346 -1.16 1.00 0.58
CA THR A 346 -1.60 1.93 1.62
C THR A 346 -2.54 2.99 1.03
N GLY A 347 -3.77 3.09 1.54
CA GLY A 347 -4.72 4.11 1.08
C GLY A 347 -5.12 3.96 -0.40
N CYS A 348 -5.11 2.74 -0.93
CA CYS A 348 -5.32 2.48 -2.35
C CYS A 348 -6.78 2.11 -2.67
N THR A 349 -7.19 2.34 -3.92
CA THR A 349 -8.44 1.80 -4.48
C THR A 349 -8.11 0.74 -5.53
N VAL A 350 -8.63 -0.46 -5.36
CA VAL A 350 -8.55 -1.57 -6.33
C VAL A 350 -9.98 -1.88 -6.77
N SER A 351 -10.37 -1.49 -7.98
CA SER A 351 -11.77 -1.63 -8.41
C SER A 351 -11.97 -2.16 -9.81
N ASP A 352 -13.07 -2.88 -10.02
CA ASP A 352 -13.53 -3.27 -11.36
C ASP A 352 -12.49 -4.06 -12.17
N ASN A 353 -11.56 -4.73 -11.48
CA ASN A 353 -10.56 -5.58 -12.12
C ASN A 353 -11.11 -7.00 -12.29
N VAL A 354 -10.71 -7.65 -13.39
CA VAL A 354 -11.30 -8.93 -13.81
C VAL A 354 -10.21 -9.96 -14.10
N ALA A 355 -10.25 -11.08 -13.40
CA ALA A 355 -9.52 -12.30 -13.72
C ALA A 355 -10.53 -13.34 -14.23
N ASN A 356 -10.85 -13.25 -15.53
CA ASN A 356 -11.83 -14.13 -16.17
C ASN A 356 -11.61 -14.11 -17.69
N ASP A 357 -11.28 -15.27 -18.25
CA ASP A 357 -11.06 -15.46 -19.68
C ASP A 357 -12.34 -15.73 -20.49
N GLY A 358 -13.48 -15.96 -19.84
CA GLY A 358 -14.73 -16.34 -20.49
C GLY A 358 -14.67 -17.67 -21.25
N ASN A 359 -13.56 -18.42 -21.14
CA ASN A 359 -13.36 -19.71 -21.78
C ASN A 359 -13.50 -20.88 -20.77
N GLY A 360 -13.56 -20.57 -19.47
CA GLY A 360 -13.81 -21.54 -18.40
C GLY A 360 -12.58 -22.29 -17.91
N LEU A 361 -11.36 -21.82 -18.23
CA LEU A 361 -10.10 -22.51 -17.90
C LEU A 361 -9.30 -21.87 -16.75
N GLY A 362 -9.73 -20.75 -16.18
CA GLY A 362 -9.08 -20.17 -15.00
C GLY A 362 -9.37 -18.69 -14.83
N GLY A 363 -9.13 -18.18 -13.65
CA GLY A 363 -9.47 -16.81 -13.28
C GLY A 363 -9.43 -16.63 -11.78
N ASP A 364 -8.26 -16.35 -11.21
CA ASP A 364 -8.08 -16.18 -9.76
C ASP A 364 -7.63 -14.75 -9.42
N GLY A 365 -8.13 -14.19 -8.32
CA GLY A 365 -7.71 -12.87 -7.85
C GLY A 365 -8.15 -11.76 -8.79
N GLY A 366 -9.43 -11.41 -8.78
CA GLY A 366 -9.97 -10.35 -9.63
C GLY A 366 -9.22 -9.05 -9.42
N GLY A 367 -9.05 -8.65 -8.16
CA GLY A 367 -8.18 -7.55 -7.77
C GLY A 367 -6.71 -7.98 -7.73
N ILE A 368 -6.37 -8.89 -6.81
CA ILE A 368 -4.99 -9.34 -6.58
C ILE A 368 -4.91 -10.86 -6.52
N ALA A 369 -3.95 -11.42 -7.24
CA ALA A 369 -3.47 -12.78 -7.03
C ALA A 369 -2.12 -12.78 -6.32
N ASN A 370 -2.04 -13.42 -5.16
CA ASN A 370 -0.84 -13.46 -4.34
C ASN A 370 -0.28 -14.89 -4.19
N THR A 371 1.02 -15.02 -4.47
CA THR A 371 1.86 -16.16 -4.08
C THR A 371 3.10 -15.75 -3.28
N GLY A 372 3.37 -14.44 -3.18
CA GLY A 372 4.44 -13.85 -2.38
C GLY A 372 3.94 -13.27 -1.04
N SER A 373 4.48 -12.12 -0.65
CA SER A 373 4.08 -11.39 0.57
C SER A 373 3.17 -10.22 0.22
N LEU A 374 2.01 -10.13 0.87
CA LEU A 374 1.05 -9.05 0.67
C LEU A 374 0.65 -8.39 2.00
N THR A 375 0.83 -7.07 2.05
CA THR A 375 0.32 -6.21 3.12
C THR A 375 -0.65 -5.17 2.56
N VAL A 376 -1.84 -5.08 3.15
CA VAL A 376 -2.90 -4.16 2.75
C VAL A 376 -3.32 -3.31 3.94
N ASN A 377 -3.12 -2.00 3.84
CA ASN A 377 -3.49 -1.04 4.87
C ASN A 377 -4.47 0.00 4.33
N SER A 378 -5.56 0.25 5.06
CA SER A 378 -6.48 1.36 4.81
C SER A 378 -6.94 1.47 3.36
N SER A 379 -7.15 0.34 2.68
CA SER A 379 -7.42 0.29 1.23
C SER A 379 -8.82 -0.23 0.94
N SER A 380 -9.31 0.05 -0.27
CA SER A 380 -10.64 -0.36 -0.74
C SER A 380 -10.53 -1.30 -1.94
N PHE A 381 -11.25 -2.42 -1.89
CA PHE A 381 -11.39 -3.41 -2.95
C PHE A 381 -12.86 -3.47 -3.34
N SER A 382 -13.22 -3.04 -4.55
CA SER A 382 -14.62 -2.98 -4.96
C SER A 382 -14.90 -3.55 -6.34
N ASN A 383 -15.98 -4.32 -6.47
CA ASN A 383 -16.47 -4.87 -7.74
C ASN A 383 -15.42 -5.66 -8.54
N ASN A 384 -14.39 -6.19 -7.88
CA ASN A 384 -13.42 -7.04 -8.55
C ASN A 384 -14.03 -8.44 -8.74
N SER A 385 -13.76 -9.06 -9.89
CA SER A 385 -14.35 -10.35 -10.24
C SER A 385 -13.28 -11.34 -10.65
N ALA A 386 -13.30 -12.50 -10.00
CA ALA A 386 -12.58 -13.69 -10.40
C ALA A 386 -13.56 -14.74 -10.92
N PHE A 387 -13.08 -15.71 -11.69
CA PHE A 387 -13.88 -16.88 -12.05
C PHE A 387 -13.97 -17.85 -10.86
N ILE A 388 -12.83 -18.25 -10.28
CA ILE A 388 -12.78 -19.31 -9.27
C ILE A 388 -12.53 -18.76 -7.88
N PHE A 389 -11.31 -18.27 -7.60
CA PHE A 389 -10.92 -17.90 -6.24
C PHE A 389 -10.71 -16.40 -6.09
N GLY A 390 -11.26 -15.81 -5.03
CA GLY A 390 -10.87 -14.48 -4.55
C GLY A 390 -11.28 -13.36 -5.48
N GLY A 391 -12.50 -12.83 -5.35
CA GLY A 391 -12.94 -11.71 -6.17
C GLY A 391 -12.07 -10.48 -5.95
N GLY A 392 -11.85 -10.12 -4.68
CA GLY A 392 -10.89 -9.08 -4.29
C GLY A 392 -9.46 -9.60 -4.27
N ILE A 393 -9.18 -10.58 -3.40
CA ILE A 393 -7.84 -11.17 -3.22
C ILE A 393 -7.93 -12.69 -3.23
N VAL A 394 -7.04 -13.34 -3.97
CA VAL A 394 -6.68 -14.75 -3.73
C VAL A 394 -5.28 -14.84 -3.16
N ASN A 395 -5.10 -15.73 -2.20
CA ASN A 395 -3.82 -16.06 -1.60
C ASN A 395 -3.56 -17.57 -1.68
N SER A 396 -2.74 -17.95 -2.65
CA SER A 396 -2.45 -19.37 -2.92
C SER A 396 -1.15 -19.83 -2.25
N ALA A 397 -0.26 -18.89 -1.91
CA ALA A 397 0.99 -19.13 -1.18
C ALA A 397 1.47 -17.85 -0.49
N GLY A 398 2.43 -17.98 0.42
CA GLY A 398 3.00 -16.85 1.14
C GLY A 398 2.10 -16.34 2.26
N THR A 399 2.07 -15.02 2.50
CA THR A 399 1.33 -14.41 3.62
C THR A 399 0.49 -13.23 3.18
N VAL A 400 -0.67 -13.08 3.83
CA VAL A 400 -1.55 -11.91 3.66
C VAL A 400 -1.87 -11.30 5.01
N THR A 401 -1.57 -10.01 5.15
CA THR A 401 -2.02 -9.17 6.27
C THR A 401 -2.90 -8.04 5.74
N VAL A 402 -4.12 -7.95 6.27
CA VAL A 402 -5.10 -6.91 5.92
C VAL A 402 -5.48 -6.13 7.17
N ASN A 403 -5.34 -4.81 7.14
CA ASN A 403 -5.66 -3.93 8.25
C ASN A 403 -6.47 -2.72 7.78
N GLY A 404 -7.55 -2.39 8.49
CA GLY A 404 -8.29 -1.14 8.26
C GLY A 404 -8.94 -1.03 6.88
N SER A 405 -9.16 -2.15 6.18
CA SER A 405 -9.49 -2.16 4.75
C SER A 405 -10.93 -2.60 4.48
N THR A 406 -11.45 -2.28 3.31
CA THR A 406 -12.85 -2.56 2.92
C THR A 406 -12.93 -3.37 1.63
N PHE A 407 -13.70 -4.45 1.63
CA PHE A 407 -14.01 -5.30 0.48
C PHE A 407 -15.50 -5.19 0.20
N THR A 408 -15.91 -4.61 -0.93
CA THR A 408 -17.31 -4.40 -1.29
C THR A 408 -17.67 -4.97 -2.64
N GLY A 409 -18.73 -5.78 -2.73
CA GLY A 409 -19.29 -6.17 -4.03
C GLY A 409 -18.36 -7.02 -4.89
N ASN A 410 -17.33 -7.63 -4.31
CA ASN A 410 -16.42 -8.50 -5.05
C ASN A 410 -17.04 -9.88 -5.26
N ARG A 411 -16.67 -10.55 -6.36
CA ARG A 411 -17.31 -11.78 -6.80
C ARG A 411 -16.33 -12.86 -7.24
N ALA A 412 -16.57 -14.10 -6.81
CA ALA A 412 -15.87 -15.31 -7.25
C ALA A 412 -16.76 -16.56 -7.04
N GLU A 413 -16.27 -17.75 -7.35
CA GLU A 413 -16.91 -19.01 -6.92
C GLU A 413 -16.60 -19.32 -5.44
N PHE A 414 -15.38 -19.01 -4.99
CA PHE A 414 -14.93 -19.16 -3.61
C PHE A 414 -14.27 -17.87 -3.13
N GLY A 415 -14.67 -17.35 -1.97
CA GLY A 415 -14.07 -16.14 -1.42
C GLY A 415 -14.44 -14.92 -2.25
N GLY A 416 -15.71 -14.50 -2.20
CA GLY A 416 -16.17 -13.33 -2.98
C GLY A 416 -15.30 -12.10 -2.68
N GLY A 417 -15.04 -11.83 -1.41
CA GLY A 417 -14.05 -10.85 -0.97
C GLY A 417 -12.62 -11.39 -1.04
N ILE A 418 -12.32 -12.39 -0.21
CA ILE A 418 -10.97 -12.96 -0.06
C ILE A 418 -11.04 -14.49 -0.09
N ALA A 419 -10.16 -15.12 -0.86
CA ALA A 419 -9.87 -16.55 -0.79
C ALA A 419 -8.43 -16.77 -0.28
N SER A 420 -8.23 -17.63 0.72
CA SER A 420 -6.88 -17.98 1.21
C SER A 420 -6.72 -19.47 1.42
N ALA A 421 -5.68 -20.05 0.80
CA ALA A 421 -5.28 -21.45 1.00
C ALA A 421 -4.21 -21.61 2.10
N VAL A 422 -3.68 -20.50 2.60
CA VAL A 422 -2.62 -20.45 3.62
C VAL A 422 -3.00 -19.43 4.70
N THR A 423 -2.04 -19.02 5.55
CA THR A 423 -2.30 -18.08 6.65
C THR A 423 -2.87 -16.74 6.17
N LEU A 424 -4.00 -16.34 6.76
CA LEU A 424 -4.62 -15.03 6.59
C LEU A 424 -4.78 -14.35 7.95
N THR A 425 -4.24 -13.13 8.06
CA THR A 425 -4.50 -12.22 9.19
C THR A 425 -5.29 -11.02 8.70
N ILE A 426 -6.45 -10.78 9.31
CA ILE A 426 -7.30 -9.63 8.98
C ILE A 426 -7.78 -8.93 10.24
N THR A 427 -7.58 -7.62 10.30
CA THR A 427 -7.93 -6.79 11.46
C THR A 427 -8.66 -5.53 11.06
N SER A 428 -9.60 -5.08 11.90
CA SER A 428 -10.26 -3.77 11.79
C SER A 428 -10.85 -3.47 10.40
N SER A 429 -11.34 -4.51 9.71
CA SER A 429 -11.69 -4.45 8.29
C SER A 429 -13.18 -4.74 8.06
N THR A 430 -13.69 -4.38 6.89
CA THR A 430 -15.09 -4.59 6.50
C THR A 430 -15.17 -5.44 5.24
N LEU A 431 -15.97 -6.50 5.27
CA LEU A 431 -16.37 -7.28 4.11
C LEU A 431 -17.87 -7.15 3.93
N ARG A 432 -18.26 -6.45 2.88
CA ARG A 432 -19.64 -6.07 2.61
C ARG A 432 -20.11 -6.51 1.23
N ASP A 433 -21.31 -7.07 1.17
CA ASP A 433 -22.01 -7.36 -0.10
C ASP A 433 -21.17 -8.19 -1.10
N ASN A 434 -20.22 -8.99 -0.62
CA ASN A 434 -19.41 -9.84 -1.48
C ASN A 434 -20.16 -11.15 -1.76
N GLN A 435 -19.96 -11.70 -2.96
CA GLN A 435 -20.72 -12.84 -3.47
C GLN A 435 -19.81 -13.98 -3.89
N ALA A 436 -20.04 -15.17 -3.32
CA ALA A 436 -19.44 -16.42 -3.76
C ALA A 436 -20.49 -17.32 -4.43
N GLY A 437 -20.11 -18.01 -5.51
CA GLY A 437 -20.95 -19.02 -6.16
C GLY A 437 -21.11 -20.30 -5.34
N PHE A 438 -20.14 -20.61 -4.47
CA PHE A 438 -20.13 -21.77 -3.59
C PHE A 438 -19.91 -21.36 -2.13
N SER A 439 -18.68 -20.99 -1.74
CA SER A 439 -18.38 -20.82 -0.31
C SER A 439 -17.65 -19.52 0.00
N GLY A 440 -17.92 -18.97 1.18
CA GLY A 440 -17.18 -17.83 1.70
C GLY A 440 -17.49 -16.54 0.94
N GLY A 441 -18.71 -16.01 1.07
CA GLY A 441 -19.09 -14.76 0.40
C GLY A 441 -18.13 -13.63 0.74
N GLY A 442 -17.90 -13.41 2.04
CA GLY A 442 -16.82 -12.55 2.53
C GLY A 442 -15.45 -13.21 2.39
N ILE A 443 -15.19 -14.25 3.18
CA ILE A 443 -13.91 -14.97 3.19
C ILE A 443 -14.15 -16.47 2.98
N TRP A 444 -13.39 -17.05 2.07
CA TRP A 444 -13.15 -18.49 2.02
C TRP A 444 -11.71 -18.76 2.46
N ASN A 445 -11.54 -19.49 3.55
CA ASN A 445 -10.22 -19.79 4.09
C ASN A 445 -10.06 -21.27 4.41
N VAL A 446 -9.01 -21.88 3.90
CA VAL A 446 -8.66 -23.29 4.20
C VAL A 446 -7.30 -23.45 4.85
N GLY A 447 -6.58 -22.36 5.11
CA GLY A 447 -5.41 -22.32 5.98
C GLY A 447 -5.73 -21.76 7.37
N MET A 448 -4.72 -21.32 8.12
CA MET A 448 -4.93 -20.68 9.42
C MET A 448 -5.52 -19.26 9.28
N LEU A 449 -6.58 -18.95 10.04
CA LEU A 449 -7.18 -17.62 10.06
C LEU A 449 -7.07 -16.95 11.43
N THR A 450 -6.64 -15.69 11.42
CA THR A 450 -6.89 -14.76 12.53
C THR A 450 -7.70 -13.58 12.04
N ALA A 451 -8.94 -13.47 12.53
CA ALA A 451 -9.84 -12.36 12.25
C ALA A 451 -10.17 -11.61 13.55
N THR A 452 -9.83 -10.33 13.61
CA THR A 452 -10.08 -9.50 14.80
C THR A 452 -10.76 -8.18 14.44
N SER A 453 -11.86 -7.84 15.12
CA SER A 453 -12.59 -6.58 14.87
C SER A 453 -13.03 -6.42 13.42
N VAL A 454 -13.46 -7.51 12.79
CA VAL A 454 -13.90 -7.52 11.38
C VAL A 454 -15.42 -7.49 11.29
N LEU A 455 -15.96 -6.65 10.40
CA LEU A 455 -17.38 -6.58 10.08
C LEU A 455 -17.66 -7.36 8.79
N PHE A 456 -18.46 -8.42 8.88
CA PHE A 456 -19.02 -9.16 7.75
C PHE A 456 -20.49 -8.80 7.59
N THR A 457 -20.87 -8.13 6.51
CA THR A 457 -22.26 -7.70 6.32
C THR A 457 -22.80 -7.89 4.91
N GLY A 458 -24.02 -8.41 4.77
CA GLY A 458 -24.68 -8.55 3.45
C GLY A 458 -24.01 -9.51 2.48
N ASN A 459 -23.03 -10.31 2.92
CA ASN A 459 -22.34 -11.24 2.04
C ASN A 459 -23.23 -12.44 1.71
N GLN A 460 -23.02 -13.03 0.52
CA GLN A 460 -23.85 -14.09 -0.03
C GLN A 460 -22.99 -15.26 -0.53
N ALA A 461 -23.38 -16.50 -0.23
CA ALA A 461 -22.77 -17.72 -0.74
C ALA A 461 -23.75 -18.90 -0.68
N VAL A 462 -23.36 -20.07 -1.19
CA VAL A 462 -24.06 -21.31 -0.85
C VAL A 462 -23.75 -21.70 0.60
N ASN A 463 -22.47 -21.69 0.99
CA ASN A 463 -22.02 -22.01 2.35
C ASN A 463 -21.15 -20.91 2.96
N GLY A 464 -21.34 -20.62 4.25
CA GLY A 464 -20.46 -19.71 4.98
C GLY A 464 -20.48 -18.29 4.40
N ALA A 465 -21.65 -17.66 4.32
CA ALA A 465 -21.79 -16.44 3.52
C ALA A 465 -20.92 -15.29 4.04
N GLY A 466 -20.79 -15.12 5.36
CA GLY A 466 -19.76 -14.25 5.93
C GLY A 466 -18.36 -14.86 5.80
N LEU A 467 -18.18 -16.04 6.39
CA LEU A 467 -16.91 -16.75 6.48
C LEU A 467 -17.09 -18.26 6.32
N TYR A 468 -16.27 -18.87 5.48
CA TYR A 468 -16.04 -20.30 5.46
C TYR A 468 -14.63 -20.60 5.96
N THR A 469 -14.49 -21.55 6.89
CA THR A 469 -13.19 -21.99 7.41
C THR A 469 -13.07 -23.51 7.51
N ASN A 470 -11.92 -24.05 7.11
CA ASN A 470 -11.65 -25.49 7.19
C ASN A 470 -10.56 -25.88 8.20
N ASP A 471 -9.49 -25.08 8.34
CA ASP A 471 -8.44 -25.31 9.34
C ASP A 471 -8.69 -24.44 10.60
N GLU A 472 -7.68 -24.26 11.45
CA GLU A 472 -7.79 -23.43 12.66
C GLU A 472 -8.14 -21.97 12.35
N ALA A 473 -9.24 -21.50 12.95
CA ALA A 473 -9.67 -20.12 12.89
C ALA A 473 -9.84 -19.51 14.29
N VAL A 474 -9.21 -18.35 14.49
CA VAL A 474 -9.45 -17.47 15.64
C VAL A 474 -10.27 -16.28 15.17
N VAL A 475 -11.48 -16.15 15.70
CA VAL A 475 -12.43 -15.08 15.36
C VAL A 475 -12.79 -14.34 16.64
N ASP A 476 -12.32 -13.10 16.78
CA ASP A 476 -12.48 -12.33 18.02
C ASP A 476 -12.94 -10.90 17.76
N PHE A 477 -13.87 -10.39 18.57
CA PHE A 477 -14.48 -9.06 18.38
C PHE A 477 -15.11 -8.82 16.99
N CYS A 478 -15.50 -9.88 16.29
CA CYS A 478 -16.05 -9.78 14.94
C CYS A 478 -17.57 -9.61 14.98
N THR A 479 -18.11 -8.98 13.94
CA THR A 479 -19.54 -8.77 13.76
C THR A 479 -20.01 -9.37 12.44
N PHE A 480 -21.00 -10.25 12.48
CA PHE A 480 -21.63 -10.88 11.33
C PHE A 480 -23.09 -10.41 11.27
N THR A 481 -23.45 -9.65 10.23
CA THR A 481 -24.80 -9.07 10.10
C THR A 481 -25.41 -9.32 8.74
N ASN A 482 -26.64 -9.85 8.70
CA ASN A 482 -27.41 -10.00 7.47
C ASN A 482 -26.67 -10.74 6.34
N ASN A 483 -25.78 -11.68 6.69
CA ASN A 483 -25.16 -12.55 5.70
C ASN A 483 -26.13 -13.70 5.35
N GLN A 484 -26.17 -14.09 4.08
CA GLN A 484 -27.15 -15.06 3.58
C GLN A 484 -26.46 -16.23 2.86
N ALA A 485 -26.61 -17.42 3.44
CA ALA A 485 -26.23 -18.69 2.84
C ALA A 485 -27.45 -19.36 2.19
N ASP A 486 -27.30 -19.86 0.96
CA ASP A 486 -28.35 -20.63 0.28
C ASP A 486 -28.46 -22.06 0.81
N ASP A 487 -27.45 -22.55 1.54
CA ASP A 487 -27.43 -23.86 2.18
C ASP A 487 -27.12 -23.74 3.69
N GLU A 488 -25.86 -23.66 4.10
CA GLU A 488 -25.46 -23.72 5.52
C GLU A 488 -24.55 -22.56 5.96
N GLY A 489 -24.66 -22.15 7.23
CA GLY A 489 -23.74 -21.18 7.82
C GLY A 489 -23.94 -19.75 7.28
N GLY A 490 -25.04 -19.10 7.66
CA GLY A 490 -25.30 -17.73 7.21
C GLY A 490 -24.19 -16.76 7.62
N GLY A 491 -23.77 -16.78 8.87
CA GLY A 491 -22.59 -16.05 9.33
C GLY A 491 -21.29 -16.81 9.04
N ILE A 492 -21.12 -17.97 9.68
CA ILE A 492 -19.92 -18.81 9.57
C ILE A 492 -20.31 -20.25 9.23
N PHE A 493 -19.52 -20.89 8.35
CA PHE A 493 -19.45 -22.33 8.16
C PHE A 493 -18.05 -22.82 8.55
N ALA A 494 -17.95 -23.81 9.45
CA ALA A 494 -16.66 -24.32 9.92
C ALA A 494 -16.53 -25.86 9.89
N GLU A 495 -15.38 -26.35 9.41
CA GLU A 495 -15.03 -27.78 9.31
C GLU A 495 -13.78 -28.18 10.12
N GLY A 496 -13.17 -27.23 10.85
CA GLY A 496 -11.94 -27.42 11.61
C GLY A 496 -12.03 -26.97 13.06
N VAL A 497 -10.93 -26.45 13.60
CA VAL A 497 -10.93 -25.86 14.94
C VAL A 497 -11.40 -24.41 14.87
N LEU A 498 -12.47 -24.07 15.58
CA LEU A 498 -12.98 -22.70 15.65
C LEU A 498 -12.90 -22.16 17.08
N ASN A 499 -12.08 -21.12 17.27
CA ASN A 499 -12.02 -20.33 18.50
C ASN A 499 -12.75 -19.00 18.29
N LEU A 500 -14.03 -18.95 18.70
CA LEU A 500 -14.90 -17.79 18.56
C LEU A 500 -15.07 -17.05 19.91
N GLY A 501 -14.65 -15.79 19.96
CA GLY A 501 -14.66 -14.93 21.14
C GLY A 501 -15.32 -13.58 20.88
N ASN A 502 -15.96 -13.01 21.90
CA ASN A 502 -16.36 -11.60 21.95
C ASN A 502 -17.14 -11.09 20.71
N SER A 503 -17.86 -11.97 20.02
CA SER A 503 -18.38 -11.70 18.68
C SER A 503 -19.90 -11.58 18.66
N TYR A 504 -20.41 -10.88 17.64
CA TYR A 504 -21.83 -10.54 17.52
C TYR A 504 -22.41 -11.02 16.18
N PHE A 505 -23.50 -11.78 16.23
CA PHE A 505 -24.17 -12.35 15.06
C PHE A 505 -25.61 -11.88 15.02
N GLN A 506 -26.01 -11.10 14.02
CA GLN A 506 -27.37 -10.60 13.90
C GLN A 506 -27.97 -10.76 12.51
N GLY A 507 -29.19 -11.31 12.43
CA GLY A 507 -29.95 -11.33 11.19
C GLY A 507 -29.34 -12.19 10.08
N ASN A 508 -28.36 -13.04 10.39
CA ASN A 508 -27.78 -13.95 9.41
C ASN A 508 -28.76 -15.09 9.11
N ARG A 509 -28.76 -15.55 7.86
CA ARG A 509 -29.72 -16.53 7.36
C ARG A 509 -29.02 -17.66 6.62
N ALA A 510 -29.43 -18.89 6.90
CA ALA A 510 -29.15 -20.07 6.09
C ALA A 510 -30.49 -20.69 5.64
N THR A 511 -30.52 -21.40 4.52
CA THR A 511 -31.74 -22.13 4.13
C THR A 511 -31.88 -23.43 4.93
N ASN A 512 -30.76 -24.14 5.15
CA ASN A 512 -30.74 -25.42 5.86
C ASN A 512 -30.29 -25.24 7.31
N SER A 513 -29.01 -25.06 7.58
CA SER A 513 -28.51 -25.16 8.96
C SER A 513 -27.64 -23.99 9.39
N GLY A 514 -27.76 -23.58 10.65
CA GLY A 514 -26.83 -22.64 11.29
C GLY A 514 -26.93 -21.22 10.73
N GLY A 515 -27.99 -20.51 11.10
CA GLY A 515 -28.21 -19.14 10.60
C GLY A 515 -27.04 -18.21 10.96
N GLY A 516 -26.55 -18.29 12.20
CA GLY A 516 -25.34 -17.58 12.63
C GLY A 516 -24.06 -18.38 12.41
N LEU A 517 -24.03 -19.62 12.89
CA LEU A 517 -22.87 -20.52 12.81
C LEU A 517 -23.33 -21.93 12.46
N TYR A 518 -22.64 -22.55 11.51
CA TYR A 518 -22.75 -23.97 11.21
C TYR A 518 -21.42 -24.68 11.43
N LEU A 519 -21.51 -25.90 11.98
CA LEU A 519 -20.39 -26.76 12.35
C LEU A 519 -20.59 -28.16 11.77
N THR A 520 -19.57 -28.73 11.16
CA THR A 520 -19.58 -30.12 10.66
C THR A 520 -18.19 -30.72 10.79
N GLY A 521 -18.05 -31.91 11.40
CA GLY A 521 -16.74 -32.52 11.67
C GLY A 521 -15.74 -31.64 12.44
N SER A 522 -16.21 -30.69 13.26
CA SER A 522 -15.41 -29.57 13.79
C SER A 522 -15.29 -29.55 15.31
N ASP A 523 -14.25 -28.89 15.83
CA ASP A 523 -14.04 -28.64 17.26
C ASP A 523 -14.16 -27.13 17.55
N ALA A 524 -15.27 -26.71 18.14
CA ALA A 524 -15.59 -25.30 18.31
C ALA A 524 -15.69 -24.87 19.78
N LYS A 525 -15.10 -23.72 20.08
CA LYS A 525 -15.29 -22.98 21.34
C LYS A 525 -15.90 -21.63 21.06
N VAL A 526 -17.09 -21.39 21.61
CA VAL A 526 -17.82 -20.12 21.53
C VAL A 526 -17.85 -19.48 22.91
N SER A 527 -17.29 -18.28 23.02
CA SER A 527 -17.22 -17.57 24.29
C SER A 527 -17.59 -16.10 24.18
N LEU A 528 -18.23 -15.54 25.20
CA LEU A 528 -18.55 -14.10 25.31
C LEU A 528 -19.26 -13.54 24.06
N SER A 529 -20.04 -14.37 23.38
CA SER A 529 -20.61 -14.05 22.07
C SER A 529 -22.13 -13.96 22.13
N THR A 530 -22.71 -13.18 21.21
CA THR A 530 -24.16 -12.98 21.13
C THR A 530 -24.69 -13.34 19.76
N PHE A 531 -25.72 -14.19 19.71
CA PHE A 531 -26.47 -14.55 18.51
C PHE A 531 -27.90 -14.04 18.64
N LEU A 532 -28.27 -13.10 17.78
CA LEU A 532 -29.53 -12.37 17.81
C LEU A 532 -30.28 -12.47 16.49
N SER A 533 -31.52 -12.97 16.50
CA SER A 533 -32.38 -12.91 15.29
C SER A 533 -31.79 -13.57 14.04
N ASN A 534 -30.94 -14.59 14.20
CA ASN A 534 -30.48 -15.42 13.10
C ASN A 534 -31.55 -16.46 12.73
N SER A 535 -31.53 -16.95 11.49
CA SER A 535 -32.56 -17.86 10.98
C SER A 535 -32.01 -18.99 10.11
N ALA A 536 -32.59 -20.18 10.26
CA ALA A 536 -32.29 -21.37 9.46
C ALA A 536 -33.48 -22.35 9.42
N SER A 537 -33.36 -23.48 8.73
CA SER A 537 -34.29 -24.61 8.92
C SER A 537 -34.01 -25.28 10.26
N GLU A 538 -32.73 -25.60 10.53
CA GLU A 538 -32.23 -26.19 11.77
C GLU A 538 -31.17 -25.27 12.40
N GLY A 539 -31.21 -25.09 13.72
CA GLY A 539 -30.15 -24.33 14.41
C GLY A 539 -30.17 -22.85 14.03
N GLY A 540 -31.23 -22.13 14.42
CA GLY A 540 -31.41 -20.73 14.02
C GLY A 540 -30.21 -19.85 14.35
N ALA A 541 -29.61 -20.00 15.54
CA ALA A 541 -28.30 -19.44 15.85
C ALA A 541 -27.16 -20.37 15.45
N ILE A 542 -27.13 -21.59 16.03
CA ILE A 542 -26.05 -22.56 15.81
C ILE A 542 -26.64 -23.89 15.36
N GLY A 543 -26.18 -24.40 14.21
CA GLY A 543 -26.51 -25.73 13.71
C GLY A 543 -25.27 -26.61 13.68
N LEU A 544 -25.41 -27.87 14.09
CA LEU A 544 -24.38 -28.90 13.98
C LEU A 544 -24.88 -30.00 13.05
N GLY A 545 -24.15 -30.23 11.96
CA GLY A 545 -24.49 -31.22 10.95
C GLY A 545 -23.66 -32.48 11.05
N VAL A 546 -24.25 -33.60 10.64
CA VAL A 546 -23.62 -34.94 10.69
C VAL A 546 -22.95 -35.35 9.38
N SER A 547 -23.10 -34.56 8.32
CA SER A 547 -22.61 -34.89 6.96
C SER A 547 -21.08 -34.98 6.88
N GLY A 548 -20.35 -34.22 7.69
CA GLY A 548 -18.88 -34.23 7.79
C GLY A 548 -18.32 -34.98 9.01
N GLY A 549 -19.18 -35.63 9.80
CA GLY A 549 -18.80 -36.27 11.07
C GLY A 549 -19.28 -35.51 12.30
N THR A 550 -19.09 -36.10 13.48
CA THR A 550 -19.55 -35.53 14.76
C THR A 550 -18.70 -34.33 15.14
N SER A 551 -19.34 -33.25 15.56
CA SER A 551 -18.67 -32.04 16.05
C SER A 551 -18.66 -31.97 17.57
N THR A 552 -17.66 -31.28 18.13
CA THR A 552 -17.67 -30.86 19.53
C THR A 552 -17.88 -29.35 19.62
N LEU A 553 -18.73 -28.93 20.57
CA LEU A 553 -19.02 -27.51 20.78
C LEU A 553 -19.03 -27.20 22.27
N LEU A 554 -18.22 -26.24 22.67
CA LEU A 554 -18.26 -25.63 24.00
C LEU A 554 -18.78 -24.19 23.91
N VAL A 555 -19.96 -23.94 24.47
CA VAL A 555 -20.54 -22.59 24.58
C VAL A 555 -20.40 -22.08 26.01
N THR A 556 -19.72 -20.94 26.19
CA THR A 556 -19.51 -20.32 27.50
C THR A 556 -19.86 -18.84 27.49
N ASP A 557 -20.48 -18.34 28.56
CA ASP A 557 -20.69 -16.89 28.76
C ASP A 557 -21.37 -16.19 27.59
N SER A 558 -22.25 -16.90 26.88
CA SER A 558 -22.80 -16.44 25.60
C SER A 558 -24.33 -16.30 25.66
N VAL A 559 -24.88 -15.50 24.76
CA VAL A 559 -26.33 -15.20 24.69
C VAL A 559 -26.88 -15.53 23.31
N LEU A 560 -27.79 -16.49 23.24
CA LEU A 560 -28.49 -16.89 22.03
C LEU A 560 -29.99 -16.62 22.22
N ARG A 561 -30.50 -15.56 21.57
CA ARG A 561 -31.90 -15.15 21.72
C ARG A 561 -32.54 -14.64 20.45
N PHE A 562 -33.87 -14.77 20.37
CA PHE A 562 -34.69 -14.34 19.23
C PHE A 562 -34.31 -14.99 17.90
N ASN A 563 -33.54 -16.06 17.92
CA ASN A 563 -33.21 -16.82 16.72
C ASN A 563 -34.38 -17.74 16.35
N SER A 564 -34.48 -18.08 15.08
CA SER A 564 -35.62 -18.85 14.55
C SER A 564 -35.18 -20.02 13.69
N ALA A 565 -35.83 -21.16 13.88
CA ALA A 565 -35.68 -22.34 13.05
C ALA A 565 -37.05 -22.74 12.49
N THR A 566 -37.12 -23.18 11.23
CA THR A 566 -38.39 -23.64 10.64
C THR A 566 -38.71 -25.09 10.99
N THR A 567 -37.75 -25.88 11.49
CA THR A 567 -37.98 -27.25 11.97
C THR A 567 -37.58 -27.43 13.44
N SER A 568 -36.30 -27.27 13.78
CA SER A 568 -35.75 -27.65 15.08
C SER A 568 -34.62 -26.75 15.56
N GLY A 569 -34.54 -26.54 16.89
CA GLY A 569 -33.38 -25.87 17.50
C GLY A 569 -33.30 -24.39 17.14
N GLY A 570 -34.27 -23.59 17.57
CA GLY A 570 -34.25 -22.14 17.27
C GLY A 570 -32.98 -21.47 17.78
N GLY A 571 -32.50 -21.87 18.97
CA GLY A 571 -31.16 -21.52 19.47
C GLY A 571 -30.08 -22.43 18.91
N ILE A 572 -29.97 -23.64 19.45
CA ILE A 572 -28.96 -24.63 19.03
C ILE A 572 -29.65 -25.92 18.57
N PHE A 573 -29.21 -26.43 17.42
CA PHE A 573 -29.51 -27.78 16.95
C PHE A 573 -28.26 -28.64 17.02
N ALA A 574 -28.31 -29.72 17.81
CA ALA A 574 -27.26 -30.73 17.89
C ALA A 574 -27.73 -32.01 17.21
N GLY A 575 -26.98 -32.46 16.21
CA GLY A 575 -27.21 -33.68 15.47
C GLY A 575 -26.87 -34.94 16.28
N ALA A 576 -27.12 -36.10 15.68
CA ALA A 576 -26.83 -37.38 16.31
C ALA A 576 -25.31 -37.59 16.43
N GLY A 577 -24.83 -37.76 17.67
CA GLY A 577 -23.42 -38.01 17.98
C GLY A 577 -22.61 -36.76 18.29
N ASP A 578 -23.15 -35.56 18.07
CA ASP A 578 -22.49 -34.31 18.45
C ASP A 578 -22.37 -34.17 19.97
N GLN A 579 -21.28 -33.55 20.40
CA GLN A 579 -21.00 -33.31 21.83
C GLN A 579 -21.06 -31.82 22.13
N VAL A 580 -22.21 -31.37 22.64
CA VAL A 580 -22.43 -29.95 22.95
C VAL A 580 -22.43 -29.72 24.45
N THR A 581 -21.46 -28.94 24.94
CA THR A 581 -21.38 -28.48 26.33
C THR A 581 -21.78 -27.01 26.42
N ILE A 582 -22.70 -26.69 27.34
CA ILE A 582 -23.11 -25.31 27.62
C ILE A 582 -22.79 -24.96 29.07
N ARG A 583 -22.16 -23.81 29.30
CA ARG A 583 -21.83 -23.29 30.64
C ARG A 583 -22.08 -21.79 30.74
N ARG A 584 -22.64 -21.31 31.85
CA ARG A 584 -22.82 -19.87 32.13
C ARG A 584 -23.46 -19.08 30.97
N SER A 585 -24.32 -19.72 30.19
CA SER A 585 -24.87 -19.15 28.96
C SER A 585 -26.40 -19.08 28.97
N GLN A 586 -26.95 -18.20 28.14
CA GLN A 586 -28.39 -18.00 28.00
C GLN A 586 -28.84 -18.45 26.60
N VAL A 587 -29.77 -19.40 26.53
CA VAL A 587 -30.42 -19.81 25.28
C VAL A 587 -31.93 -19.69 25.50
N ARG A 588 -32.52 -18.56 25.09
CA ARG A 588 -33.90 -18.22 25.44
C ARG A 588 -34.57 -17.33 24.41
N GLN A 589 -35.89 -17.34 24.42
CA GLN A 589 -36.72 -16.52 23.51
C GLN A 589 -36.43 -16.80 22.03
N ASN A 590 -36.01 -18.03 21.70
CA ASN A 590 -35.91 -18.47 20.32
C ASN A 590 -37.26 -19.05 19.86
N SER A 591 -37.38 -19.41 18.58
CA SER A 591 -38.60 -19.99 18.00
C SER A 591 -38.27 -21.17 17.11
N ALA A 592 -38.94 -22.31 17.32
CA ALA A 592 -38.92 -23.46 16.42
C ALA A 592 -40.16 -24.36 16.68
N PRO A 593 -40.62 -25.15 15.70
CA PRO A 593 -41.63 -26.18 15.95
C PRO A 593 -41.20 -27.24 16.98
N SER A 594 -39.94 -27.66 16.95
CA SER A 594 -39.36 -28.65 17.87
C SER A 594 -38.10 -28.09 18.55
N GLY A 595 -37.89 -28.38 19.84
CA GLY A 595 -36.70 -27.95 20.57
C GLY A 595 -36.43 -26.45 20.45
N VAL A 596 -37.35 -25.62 20.96
CA VAL A 596 -37.37 -24.16 20.72
C VAL A 596 -36.03 -23.48 20.97
N ASP A 597 -35.45 -23.71 22.15
CA ASP A 597 -34.15 -23.15 22.49
C ASP A 597 -33.01 -24.14 22.17
N LEU A 598 -33.21 -25.42 22.48
CA LEU A 598 -32.23 -26.48 22.27
C LEU A 598 -32.91 -27.71 21.67
N PHE A 599 -32.26 -28.34 20.70
CA PHE A 599 -32.61 -29.66 20.18
C PHE A 599 -31.40 -30.60 20.24
N GLY A 600 -31.57 -31.84 20.70
CA GLY A 600 -30.52 -32.87 20.76
C GLY A 600 -29.96 -33.17 22.17
N ALA A 601 -28.77 -33.78 22.25
CA ALA A 601 -28.14 -34.16 23.51
C ALA A 601 -27.09 -33.14 23.94
N TYR A 602 -27.08 -32.79 25.24
CA TYR A 602 -26.21 -31.75 25.78
C TYR A 602 -25.51 -32.20 27.06
N ILE A 603 -24.40 -31.55 27.37
CA ILE A 603 -23.68 -31.66 28.63
C ILE A 603 -23.78 -30.31 29.34
N SER A 604 -24.30 -30.31 30.57
CA SER A 604 -24.27 -29.11 31.40
C SER A 604 -22.87 -28.92 32.00
N GLY A 605 -22.24 -27.80 31.66
CA GLY A 605 -21.11 -27.25 32.42
C GLY A 605 -21.54 -26.34 33.59
N GLY A 606 -22.85 -26.21 33.84
CA GLY A 606 -23.47 -25.50 34.95
C GLY A 606 -23.82 -24.03 34.68
N PHE A 607 -24.76 -23.53 35.48
CA PHE A 607 -25.22 -22.14 35.52
C PHE A 607 -25.83 -21.62 34.21
N ASN A 608 -26.55 -22.46 33.48
CA ASN A 608 -27.20 -22.08 32.23
C ASN A 608 -28.62 -21.58 32.44
N LEU A 609 -29.09 -20.67 31.57
CA LEU A 609 -30.49 -20.23 31.51
C LEU A 609 -31.11 -20.65 30.18
N ILE A 610 -32.02 -21.62 30.21
CA ILE A 610 -32.74 -22.12 29.04
C ILE A 610 -34.20 -21.62 29.10
N GLY A 611 -34.67 -21.00 28.03
CA GLY A 611 -35.96 -20.30 28.00
C GLY A 611 -37.21 -21.20 27.91
N LYS A 612 -37.10 -22.40 27.35
CA LYS A 612 -38.18 -23.37 27.24
C LYS A 612 -37.63 -24.79 27.28
N GLY A 613 -38.23 -25.63 28.13
CA GLY A 613 -37.92 -27.06 28.20
C GLY A 613 -38.50 -27.87 27.02
N GLY A 614 -37.87 -29.02 26.74
CA GLY A 614 -38.33 -30.01 25.76
C GLY A 614 -37.52 -30.00 24.45
N GLY A 615 -37.36 -31.17 23.84
CA GLY A 615 -36.54 -31.36 22.62
C GLY A 615 -35.05 -31.63 22.87
N PHE A 616 -34.59 -31.56 24.11
CA PHE A 616 -33.21 -31.82 24.49
C PHE A 616 -33.07 -32.72 25.73
N THR A 617 -31.88 -33.30 25.93
CA THR A 617 -31.50 -34.08 27.12
C THR A 617 -30.18 -33.59 27.74
N GLY A 618 -29.91 -34.02 28.98
CA GLY A 618 -28.61 -33.81 29.65
C GLY A 618 -28.44 -32.49 30.43
N ILE A 619 -29.37 -31.54 30.30
CA ILE A 619 -29.50 -30.37 31.18
C ILE A 619 -30.77 -30.55 32.03
N VAL A 620 -30.65 -30.43 33.36
CA VAL A 620 -31.75 -30.67 34.30
C VAL A 620 -31.98 -29.42 35.15
N ASN A 621 -33.23 -28.96 35.20
CA ASN A 621 -33.60 -27.78 35.97
C ASN A 621 -33.22 -27.92 37.45
N GLY A 622 -32.53 -26.93 38.01
CA GLY A 622 -32.09 -26.90 39.40
C GLY A 622 -30.82 -27.73 39.69
N VAL A 623 -30.26 -28.44 38.72
CA VAL A 623 -29.00 -29.19 38.85
C VAL A 623 -27.85 -28.34 38.31
N ASN A 624 -26.67 -28.39 38.95
CA ASN A 624 -25.49 -27.61 38.55
C ASN A 624 -25.72 -26.09 38.39
N GLY A 625 -26.74 -25.54 39.06
CA GLY A 625 -27.14 -24.14 38.94
C GLY A 625 -27.90 -23.80 37.65
N ASP A 626 -28.28 -24.79 36.84
CA ASP A 626 -29.07 -24.58 35.63
C ASP A 626 -30.51 -24.19 35.95
N VAL A 627 -31.05 -23.26 35.16
CA VAL A 627 -32.43 -22.80 35.21
C VAL A 627 -33.07 -23.07 33.85
N ILE A 628 -34.12 -23.89 33.84
CA ILE A 628 -34.98 -24.08 32.69
C ILE A 628 -36.30 -23.39 33.02
N LEU A 629 -36.63 -22.35 32.26
CA LEU A 629 -37.93 -21.71 32.34
C LEU A 629 -38.94 -22.69 31.71
N VAL A 630 -39.64 -23.44 32.56
CA VAL A 630 -40.79 -24.26 32.15
C VAL A 630 -41.92 -23.28 31.79
N PRO A 631 -42.71 -23.53 30.73
CA PRO A 631 -43.76 -22.61 30.28
C PRO A 631 -44.62 -22.04 31.41
#